data_AF-A0A519SVQ4-F1
#
_entry.id   AF-A0A519SVQ4-F1
#
_cell.length_a   1.000
_cell.length_b   1.000
_cell.length_c   1.000
_cell.angle_alpha   90.00
_cell.angle_beta   90.00
_cell.angle_gamma   90.00
#
_symmetry.space_group_name_H-M   'P 1'
#
loop_
_entity.id
_entity.type
_entity.pdbx_description
1 polymer ?
#
loop_
_entity_poly.entity_id
_entity_poly.type
_entity_poly.pdbx_seq_one_letter_code
_entity_poly.pdbx_strand_id
1 'polypeptide(L)'
;MPQTILKQCCVRTHLKINGENVNQGSGVIVQNNNEFYVLTAEHCIHGPNLEYKEITPENIIIEYQNDYTSPFVKLKILSIVEIDHNHDWALIEIEKPNIICDFLKVYRGDKFIEEEKIVFRGYQNVNVGEPRNFQAKVIELASNEFKITLTDESFEQGGELGSISAKGLSGSGVYIIRANRLYLIGHVKSVLGEAALNDDIKCCRLRNLDKLINSHWVDLDDPSELKLWERANEDKLTDEDVEKWVACNDLYFNNILRKCNVLYPEEKARRVSRERTLAFLEREYQNNEITSKSDLITQYNATSEVFEKSVKEDYSRNVADSNEAKDLLIKLESEFSEHIKDLIGDKTNIMNLNLARHKVTWWLMNCSFDFKD
;
A
#
# COMPACT_ATOMS: atom_id res chain seq x y z
N MET A 1 -10.32 3.91 0.05
CA MET A 1 -10.15 3.54 -1.37
C MET A 1 -9.34 2.24 -1.57
N PRO A 2 -8.15 2.03 -0.95
CA PRO A 2 -7.34 0.81 -1.09
C PRO A 2 -8.05 -0.48 -0.67
N GLN A 3 -8.83 -0.44 0.41
CA GLN A 3 -9.60 -1.60 0.86
C GLN A 3 -10.66 -2.06 -0.15
N THR A 4 -11.22 -1.15 -0.95
CA THR A 4 -12.18 -1.50 -2.00
C THR A 4 -11.48 -2.23 -3.15
N ILE A 5 -10.32 -1.72 -3.57
CA ILE A 5 -9.50 -2.33 -4.62
C ILE A 5 -9.03 -3.73 -4.16
N LEU A 6 -8.54 -3.85 -2.92
CA LEU A 6 -8.14 -5.13 -2.31
C LEU A 6 -9.25 -6.19 -2.37
N LYS A 7 -10.51 -5.78 -2.13
CA LYS A 7 -11.66 -6.68 -2.22
C LYS A 7 -11.93 -7.12 -3.65
N GLN A 8 -11.78 -6.22 -4.61
CA GLN A 8 -12.16 -6.42 -6.00
C GLN A 8 -11.09 -7.11 -6.84
N CYS A 9 -9.81 -7.08 -6.44
CA CYS A 9 -8.73 -7.77 -7.14
C CYS A 9 -8.53 -9.22 -6.70
N CYS A 10 -9.08 -9.63 -5.55
CA CYS A 10 -8.98 -11.00 -5.06
C CYS A 10 -9.91 -11.92 -5.87
N VAL A 11 -9.39 -13.04 -6.33
CA VAL A 11 -10.15 -14.08 -7.05
C VAL A 11 -9.94 -15.44 -6.40
N ARG A 12 -10.90 -16.34 -6.64
CA ARG A 12 -10.82 -17.74 -6.30
C ARG A 12 -10.43 -18.53 -7.55
N THR A 13 -9.51 -19.49 -7.38
CA THR A 13 -9.08 -20.39 -8.45
C THR A 13 -9.47 -21.82 -8.12
N HIS A 14 -9.98 -22.57 -9.08
CA HIS A 14 -10.20 -24.01 -8.99
C HIS A 14 -9.53 -24.73 -10.13
N LEU A 15 -8.95 -25.88 -9.83
CA LEU A 15 -8.53 -26.86 -10.81
C LEU A 15 -9.62 -27.92 -10.95
N LYS A 16 -10.08 -28.13 -12.19
CA LYS A 16 -11.12 -29.06 -12.56
C LYS A 16 -10.60 -30.13 -13.51
N ILE A 17 -10.55 -31.36 -13.02
CA ILE A 17 -10.09 -32.53 -13.76
C ILE A 17 -11.25 -33.52 -13.83
N ASN A 18 -11.54 -34.03 -15.03
CA ASN A 18 -12.62 -35.01 -15.26
C ASN A 18 -14.00 -34.60 -14.71
N GLY A 19 -14.29 -33.31 -14.64
CA GLY A 19 -15.56 -32.82 -14.12
C GLY A 19 -15.60 -32.50 -12.63
N GLU A 20 -14.54 -32.81 -11.88
CA GLU A 20 -14.46 -32.63 -10.43
C GLU A 20 -13.45 -31.54 -10.05
N ASN A 21 -13.77 -30.76 -9.02
CA ASN A 21 -12.84 -29.79 -8.44
C ASN A 21 -11.83 -30.54 -7.58
N VAL A 22 -10.58 -30.62 -8.05
CA VAL A 22 -9.51 -31.37 -7.40
C VAL A 22 -8.60 -30.49 -6.54
N ASN A 23 -8.56 -29.18 -6.83
CA ASN A 23 -7.79 -28.22 -6.06
C ASN A 23 -8.46 -26.84 -6.03
N GLN A 24 -8.21 -26.09 -4.95
CA GLN A 24 -8.67 -24.71 -4.77
C GLN A 24 -7.52 -23.84 -4.28
N GLY A 25 -7.49 -22.61 -4.79
CA GLY A 25 -6.59 -21.55 -4.35
C GLY A 25 -7.23 -20.17 -4.47
N SER A 26 -6.37 -19.17 -4.34
CA SER A 26 -6.68 -17.77 -4.50
C SER A 26 -5.80 -17.17 -5.60
N GLY A 27 -6.16 -15.98 -6.07
CA GLY A 27 -5.38 -15.24 -7.04
C GLY A 27 -5.59 -13.75 -6.90
N VAL A 28 -4.81 -12.98 -7.64
CA VAL A 28 -4.97 -11.53 -7.79
C VAL A 28 -5.10 -11.15 -9.26
N ILE A 29 -6.11 -10.35 -9.59
CA ILE A 29 -6.21 -9.67 -10.87
C ILE A 29 -5.20 -8.53 -10.92
N VAL A 30 -4.35 -8.55 -11.94
CA VAL A 30 -3.40 -7.49 -12.27
C VAL A 30 -3.64 -7.00 -13.70
N GLN A 31 -3.38 -5.72 -13.96
CA GLN A 31 -3.52 -5.13 -15.29
C GLN A 31 -2.15 -4.68 -15.80
N ASN A 32 -1.81 -5.02 -17.04
CA ASN A 32 -0.59 -4.60 -17.71
C ASN A 32 -0.88 -4.26 -19.18
N ASN A 33 -0.43 -3.10 -19.68
CA ASN A 33 -0.64 -2.67 -21.07
C ASN A 33 -2.09 -2.81 -21.61
N ASN A 34 -3.10 -2.52 -20.77
CA ASN A 34 -4.53 -2.71 -21.06
C ASN A 34 -5.02 -4.17 -21.15
N GLU A 35 -4.16 -5.14 -20.88
CA GLU A 35 -4.51 -6.56 -20.73
C GLU A 35 -4.67 -6.91 -19.25
N PHE A 36 -5.44 -7.95 -18.99
CA PHE A 36 -5.78 -8.39 -17.64
C PHE A 36 -5.27 -9.80 -17.42
N TYR A 37 -4.68 -9.99 -16.25
CA TYR A 37 -4.06 -11.24 -15.86
C TYR A 37 -4.48 -11.62 -14.45
N VAL A 38 -4.38 -12.89 -14.13
CA VAL A 38 -4.48 -13.42 -12.78
C VAL A 38 -3.13 -14.02 -12.42
N LEU A 39 -2.53 -13.49 -11.36
CA LEU A 39 -1.39 -14.10 -10.69
C LEU A 39 -1.91 -15.04 -9.60
N THR A 40 -1.45 -16.28 -9.60
CA THR A 40 -1.76 -17.29 -8.58
C THR A 40 -0.54 -18.15 -8.31
N ALA A 41 -0.62 -19.05 -7.33
CA ALA A 41 0.43 -20.04 -7.09
C ALA A 41 0.34 -21.18 -8.12
N GLU A 42 1.49 -21.71 -8.53
CA GLU A 42 1.55 -22.75 -9.57
C GLU A 42 0.89 -24.05 -9.10
N HIS A 43 1.12 -24.41 -7.85
CA HIS A 43 0.52 -25.60 -7.27
C HIS A 43 -1.01 -25.50 -7.13
N CYS A 44 -1.60 -24.29 -7.23
CA CYS A 44 -3.05 -24.14 -7.29
C CYS A 44 -3.63 -24.72 -8.59
N ILE A 45 -2.87 -24.70 -9.69
CA ILE A 45 -3.31 -25.17 -11.01
C ILE A 45 -2.67 -26.49 -11.46
N HIS A 46 -1.54 -26.92 -10.88
CA HIS A 46 -0.96 -28.26 -11.14
C HIS A 46 -1.13 -29.26 -9.98
N GLY A 47 -1.78 -28.83 -8.89
CA GLY A 47 -1.90 -29.60 -7.66
C GLY A 47 -0.67 -29.45 -6.74
N PRO A 48 -0.81 -29.75 -5.44
CA PRO A 48 0.23 -29.53 -4.42
C PRO A 48 1.54 -30.28 -4.69
N ASN A 49 1.47 -31.42 -5.40
CA ASN A 49 2.64 -32.24 -5.73
C ASN A 49 2.91 -32.32 -7.25
N LEU A 50 2.47 -31.33 -8.04
CA LEU A 50 2.60 -31.33 -9.51
C LEU A 50 1.97 -32.56 -10.18
N GLU A 51 0.84 -32.99 -9.64
CA GLU A 51 0.11 -34.20 -10.02
C GLU A 51 -0.54 -34.06 -11.40
N TYR A 52 -0.85 -32.83 -11.81
CA TYR A 52 -1.58 -32.50 -13.02
C TYR A 52 -0.70 -31.65 -13.95
N LYS A 53 0.10 -32.28 -14.81
CA LYS A 53 1.08 -31.58 -15.68
C LYS A 53 0.52 -31.07 -17.00
N GLU A 54 -0.51 -31.72 -17.53
CA GLU A 54 -1.11 -31.40 -18.83
C GLU A 54 -2.41 -30.63 -18.62
N ILE A 55 -2.29 -29.41 -18.08
CA ILE A 55 -3.44 -28.54 -17.86
C ILE A 55 -3.70 -27.64 -19.06
N THR A 56 -4.99 -27.43 -19.33
CA THR A 56 -5.49 -26.49 -20.34
C THR A 56 -6.30 -25.39 -19.66
N PRO A 57 -6.50 -24.23 -20.30
CA PRO A 57 -7.38 -23.18 -19.78
C PRO A 57 -8.77 -23.69 -19.34
N GLU A 58 -9.32 -24.70 -20.02
CA GLU A 58 -10.61 -25.32 -19.71
C GLU A 58 -10.63 -26.09 -18.39
N ASN A 59 -9.45 -26.51 -17.91
CA ASN A 59 -9.30 -27.14 -16.60
C ASN A 59 -9.32 -26.12 -15.46
N ILE A 60 -9.16 -24.82 -15.73
CA ILE A 60 -9.04 -23.80 -14.71
C ILE A 60 -10.35 -23.01 -14.64
N ILE A 61 -10.84 -22.79 -13.42
CA ILE A 61 -11.97 -21.89 -13.16
C ILE A 61 -11.46 -20.77 -12.29
N ILE A 62 -11.63 -19.53 -12.74
CA ILE A 62 -11.34 -18.34 -11.95
C ILE A 62 -12.63 -17.56 -11.74
N GLU A 63 -12.91 -17.21 -10.49
CA GLU A 63 -14.16 -16.55 -10.10
C GLU A 63 -13.89 -15.39 -9.13
N TYR A 64 -14.70 -14.34 -9.23
CA TYR A 64 -14.69 -13.21 -8.29
C TYR A 64 -16.08 -12.96 -7.72
N GLN A 65 -16.14 -12.16 -6.66
CA GLN A 65 -17.38 -11.62 -6.11
C GLN A 65 -17.24 -10.11 -5.94
N ASN A 66 -18.33 -9.36 -6.14
CA ASN A 66 -18.32 -7.91 -5.89
C ASN A 66 -18.35 -7.59 -4.38
N ASP A 67 -19.06 -8.41 -3.61
CA ASP A 67 -19.14 -8.37 -2.15
C ASP A 67 -19.45 -9.78 -1.60
N TYR A 68 -19.56 -9.91 -0.28
CA TYR A 68 -19.75 -11.22 0.38
C TYR A 68 -21.14 -11.84 0.17
N THR A 69 -22.12 -11.08 -0.35
CA THR A 69 -23.48 -11.59 -0.65
C THR A 69 -23.70 -11.84 -2.14
N SER A 70 -22.80 -11.33 -2.99
CA SER A 70 -22.86 -11.48 -4.43
C SER A 70 -22.56 -12.90 -4.88
N PRO A 71 -23.22 -13.39 -5.95
CA PRO A 71 -22.85 -14.65 -6.57
C PRO A 71 -21.44 -14.57 -7.16
N PHE A 72 -20.78 -15.72 -7.24
CA PHE A 72 -19.52 -15.85 -7.96
C PHE A 72 -19.73 -15.61 -9.45
N VAL A 73 -18.89 -14.75 -10.02
CA VAL A 73 -18.85 -14.45 -11.46
C VAL A 73 -17.59 -15.08 -12.03
N LYS A 74 -17.75 -15.93 -13.05
CA LYS A 74 -16.64 -16.58 -13.75
C LYS A 74 -15.92 -15.58 -14.64
N LEU A 75 -14.60 -15.58 -14.56
CA LEU A 75 -13.73 -14.91 -15.51
C LEU A 75 -13.48 -15.82 -16.70
N LYS A 76 -13.50 -15.23 -17.89
CA LYS A 76 -13.12 -15.94 -19.11
C LYS A 76 -11.61 -15.97 -19.21
N ILE A 77 -11.05 -17.17 -19.19
CA ILE A 77 -9.62 -17.40 -19.38
C ILE A 77 -9.32 -17.36 -20.89
N LEU A 78 -8.30 -16.62 -21.29
CA LEU A 78 -7.84 -16.51 -22.67
C LEU A 78 -6.65 -17.44 -22.92
N SER A 79 -5.67 -17.45 -22.03
CA SER A 79 -4.46 -18.25 -22.15
C SER A 79 -3.76 -18.46 -20.80
N ILE A 80 -2.93 -19.49 -20.70
CA ILE A 80 -1.93 -19.62 -19.64
C ILE A 80 -0.64 -19.02 -20.21
N VAL A 81 -0.20 -17.89 -19.65
CA VAL A 81 0.88 -17.07 -20.22
C VAL A 81 2.24 -17.62 -19.82
N GLU A 82 2.41 -17.85 -18.52
CA GLU A 82 3.66 -18.38 -17.98
C GLU A 82 3.39 -19.16 -16.69
N ILE A 83 4.23 -20.17 -16.48
CA ILE A 83 4.26 -21.00 -15.28
C ILE A 83 5.72 -21.10 -14.86
N ASP A 84 6.00 -20.84 -13.59
CA ASP A 84 7.32 -20.99 -13.01
C ASP A 84 7.28 -21.94 -11.83
N HIS A 85 7.71 -23.17 -12.08
CA HIS A 85 7.77 -24.23 -11.08
C HIS A 85 8.80 -23.96 -9.98
N ASN A 86 9.85 -23.17 -10.25
CA ASN A 86 10.89 -22.90 -9.26
C ASN A 86 10.40 -21.91 -8.21
N HIS A 87 9.61 -20.93 -8.65
CA HIS A 87 9.11 -19.85 -7.80
C HIS A 87 7.62 -19.97 -7.47
N ASP A 88 6.98 -21.08 -7.86
CA ASP A 88 5.59 -21.44 -7.52
C ASP A 88 4.59 -20.34 -7.87
N TRP A 89 4.61 -19.91 -9.13
CA TRP A 89 3.64 -18.96 -9.64
C TRP A 89 3.17 -19.30 -11.05
N ALA A 90 1.95 -18.86 -11.35
CA ALA A 90 1.37 -18.93 -12.68
C ALA A 90 0.69 -17.61 -13.02
N LEU A 91 0.84 -17.19 -14.28
CA LEU A 91 0.21 -16.01 -14.84
C LEU A 91 -0.78 -16.44 -15.92
N ILE A 92 -2.05 -16.07 -15.73
CA ILE A 92 -3.16 -16.50 -16.58
C ILE A 92 -3.80 -15.26 -17.19
N GLU A 93 -3.88 -15.18 -18.51
CA GLU A 93 -4.55 -14.08 -19.21
C GLU A 93 -6.08 -14.26 -19.15
N ILE A 94 -6.79 -13.18 -18.87
CA ILE A 94 -8.25 -13.16 -18.75
C ILE A 94 -8.86 -12.04 -19.59
N GLU A 95 -10.13 -12.21 -19.95
CA GLU A 95 -10.92 -11.10 -20.49
C GLU A 95 -11.09 -10.01 -19.43
N LYS A 96 -11.20 -8.75 -19.87
CA LYS A 96 -11.45 -7.61 -18.98
C LYS A 96 -12.63 -7.89 -18.06
N PRO A 97 -12.43 -7.94 -16.73
CA PRO A 97 -13.50 -8.26 -15.80
C PRO A 97 -14.53 -7.12 -15.78
N ASN A 98 -15.82 -7.49 -15.66
CA ASN A 98 -16.89 -6.51 -15.47
C ASN A 98 -16.98 -6.13 -13.98
N ILE A 99 -15.92 -5.50 -13.49
CA ILE A 99 -15.77 -5.04 -12.10
C ILE A 99 -15.55 -3.53 -12.14
N ILE A 100 -16.26 -2.79 -11.30
CA ILE A 100 -16.00 -1.36 -11.09
C ILE A 100 -14.78 -1.23 -10.16
N CYS A 101 -13.62 -1.61 -10.68
CA CYS A 101 -12.33 -1.52 -10.01
C CYS A 101 -11.35 -0.85 -10.95
N ASP A 102 -10.59 0.10 -10.42
CA ASP A 102 -9.49 0.74 -11.12
C ASP A 102 -8.22 -0.06 -10.84
N PHE A 103 -8.02 -1.15 -11.58
CA PHE A 103 -6.88 -2.06 -11.41
C PHE A 103 -5.53 -1.37 -11.65
N LEU A 104 -5.51 -0.22 -12.35
CA LEU A 104 -4.33 0.65 -12.49
C LEU A 104 -3.86 1.25 -11.16
N LYS A 105 -4.67 1.17 -10.10
CA LYS A 105 -4.30 1.63 -8.74
C LYS A 105 -3.65 0.55 -7.88
N VAL A 106 -3.42 -0.65 -8.43
CA VAL A 106 -2.56 -1.67 -7.81
C VAL A 106 -1.15 -1.50 -8.36
N TYR A 107 -0.28 -0.96 -7.52
CA TYR A 107 1.11 -0.72 -7.86
C TYR A 107 1.95 -1.97 -7.56
N ARG A 108 3.08 -2.11 -8.23
CA ARG A 108 4.07 -3.14 -7.92
C ARG A 108 5.05 -2.61 -6.86
N GLY A 109 5.38 -3.41 -5.85
CA GLY A 109 6.36 -3.09 -4.83
C GLY A 109 7.46 -4.14 -4.74
N ASP A 110 8.65 -3.83 -5.25
CA ASP A 110 9.77 -4.77 -5.29
C ASP A 110 10.72 -4.66 -4.08
N LYS A 111 10.65 -3.53 -3.38
CA LYS A 111 11.53 -3.19 -2.26
C LYS A 111 10.70 -2.96 -1.01
N PHE A 112 10.95 -3.77 0.01
CA PHE A 112 10.33 -3.65 1.33
C PHE A 112 11.25 -4.26 2.38
N ILE A 113 11.02 -3.92 3.65
CA ILE A 113 11.84 -4.35 4.79
C ILE A 113 11.11 -5.38 5.66
N GLU A 114 11.85 -5.98 6.58
CA GLU A 114 11.28 -6.72 7.71
C GLU A 114 10.48 -5.79 8.62
N GLU A 115 9.56 -6.36 9.40
CA GLU A 115 8.58 -5.67 10.24
C GLU A 115 7.55 -4.80 9.49
N GLU A 116 7.62 -4.74 8.16
CA GLU A 116 6.65 -4.03 7.33
C GLU A 116 5.24 -4.62 7.52
N LYS A 117 4.26 -3.77 7.84
CA LYS A 117 2.85 -4.17 7.93
C LYS A 117 2.30 -4.43 6.53
N ILE A 118 1.66 -5.58 6.38
CA ILE A 118 1.06 -6.01 5.13
C ILE A 118 -0.39 -6.46 5.35
N VAL A 119 -1.12 -6.51 4.26
CA VAL A 119 -2.45 -7.10 4.20
C VAL A 119 -2.51 -8.07 3.04
N PHE A 120 -3.19 -9.19 3.21
CA PHE A 120 -3.57 -10.06 2.09
C PHE A 120 -5.03 -10.46 2.20
N ARG A 121 -5.64 -10.81 1.06
CA ARG A 121 -7.04 -11.26 0.98
C ARG A 121 -7.11 -12.54 0.16
N GLY A 122 -7.80 -13.54 0.69
CA GLY A 122 -7.87 -14.86 0.08
C GLY A 122 -9.12 -15.66 0.45
N TYR A 123 -9.33 -16.76 -0.26
CA TYR A 123 -10.43 -17.71 -0.06
C TYR A 123 -9.93 -18.95 0.69
N GLN A 124 -10.51 -19.23 1.85
CA GLN A 124 -10.18 -20.42 2.63
C GLN A 124 -11.09 -21.59 2.24
N ASN A 125 -10.60 -22.82 2.36
CA ASN A 125 -11.42 -24.02 2.14
C ASN A 125 -12.45 -24.22 3.26
N VAL A 126 -12.15 -23.77 4.48
CA VAL A 126 -13.11 -23.79 5.60
C VAL A 126 -14.27 -22.82 5.39
N ASN A 127 -14.05 -21.77 4.60
CA ASN A 127 -15.07 -20.78 4.26
C ASN A 127 -15.05 -20.47 2.76
N VAL A 128 -15.60 -21.41 2.00
CA VAL A 128 -15.57 -21.41 0.52
C VAL A 128 -16.37 -20.24 -0.07
N GLY A 129 -17.35 -19.72 0.68
CA GLY A 129 -18.34 -18.75 0.18
C GLY A 129 -17.89 -17.28 0.17
N GLU A 130 -16.85 -16.94 0.92
CA GLU A 130 -16.41 -15.55 1.08
C GLU A 130 -14.89 -15.41 1.30
N PRO A 131 -14.26 -14.35 0.77
CA PRO A 131 -12.85 -14.08 1.03
C PRO A 131 -12.64 -13.29 2.33
N ARG A 132 -11.56 -13.60 3.05
CA ARG A 132 -11.16 -12.94 4.30
C ARG A 132 -9.92 -12.07 4.11
N ASN A 133 -9.87 -10.95 4.84
CA ASN A 133 -8.68 -10.11 4.94
C ASN A 133 -7.85 -10.56 6.15
N PHE A 134 -6.54 -10.59 5.97
CA PHE A 134 -5.58 -10.92 7.01
C PHE A 134 -4.59 -9.78 7.17
N GLN A 135 -4.36 -9.36 8.42
CA GLN A 135 -3.29 -8.43 8.77
C GLN A 135 -2.06 -9.24 9.19
N ALA A 136 -0.92 -8.87 8.63
CA ALA A 136 0.34 -9.54 8.92
C ALA A 136 1.49 -8.53 8.89
N LYS A 137 2.69 -8.99 9.23
CA LYS A 137 3.93 -8.26 9.05
C LYS A 137 5.01 -9.14 8.45
N VAL A 138 5.95 -8.55 7.73
CA VAL A 138 7.15 -9.24 7.24
C VAL A 138 8.05 -9.60 8.42
N ILE A 139 8.55 -10.82 8.48
CA ILE A 139 9.47 -11.26 9.55
C ILE A 139 10.84 -11.69 9.02
N GLU A 140 10.94 -12.05 7.74
CA GLU A 140 12.19 -12.48 7.15
C GLU A 140 12.19 -12.24 5.63
N LEU A 141 13.29 -11.72 5.10
CA LEU A 141 13.48 -11.51 3.67
C LEU A 141 14.53 -12.45 3.07
N ALA A 142 14.18 -13.05 1.93
CA ALA A 142 15.11 -13.78 1.08
C ALA A 142 15.11 -13.20 -0.35
N SER A 143 15.99 -13.72 -1.21
CA SER A 143 16.15 -13.21 -2.58
C SER A 143 14.85 -13.26 -3.39
N ASN A 144 14.13 -14.38 -3.36
CA ASN A 144 12.94 -14.63 -4.18
C ASN A 144 11.66 -14.86 -3.36
N GLU A 145 11.80 -14.92 -2.04
CA GLU A 145 10.73 -15.27 -1.11
C GLU A 145 10.83 -14.37 0.13
N PHE A 146 9.77 -14.31 0.91
CA PHE A 146 9.75 -13.65 2.21
C PHE A 146 8.78 -14.39 3.13
N LYS A 147 8.95 -14.22 4.43
CA LYS A 147 8.05 -14.75 5.45
C LYS A 147 7.26 -13.62 6.07
N ILE A 148 5.99 -13.88 6.35
CA ILE A 148 5.10 -13.00 7.10
C ILE A 148 4.53 -13.76 8.30
N THR A 149 4.12 -13.04 9.34
CA THR A 149 3.37 -13.60 10.47
C THR A 149 2.11 -12.76 10.69
N LEU A 150 1.00 -13.40 11.08
CA LEU A 150 -0.25 -12.71 11.37
C LEU A 150 -0.12 -11.84 12.64
N THR A 151 -0.75 -10.66 12.65
CA THR A 151 -0.62 -9.70 13.78
C THR A 151 -1.83 -9.65 14.70
N ASP A 152 -3.03 -9.91 14.17
CA ASP A 152 -4.30 -9.71 14.89
C ASP A 152 -5.22 -10.96 14.82
N GLU A 153 -4.79 -12.00 14.12
CA GLU A 153 -5.54 -13.23 13.89
C GLU A 153 -4.60 -14.43 14.02
N SER A 154 -5.15 -15.59 14.37
CA SER A 154 -4.45 -16.87 14.32
C SER A 154 -5.23 -17.85 13.48
N PHE A 155 -4.53 -18.76 12.80
CA PHE A 155 -5.15 -19.89 12.11
C PHE A 155 -5.72 -20.93 13.09
N GLU A 156 -5.30 -20.92 14.35
CA GLU A 156 -5.90 -21.70 15.43
C GLU A 156 -7.23 -21.08 15.87
N GLN A 157 -8.32 -21.43 15.19
CA GLN A 157 -9.67 -21.11 15.62
C GLN A 157 -10.42 -22.40 15.97
N GLY A 158 -10.81 -22.56 17.23
CA GLY A 158 -11.80 -23.56 17.63
C GLY A 158 -11.34 -25.02 17.70
N GLY A 159 -10.04 -25.31 17.73
CA GLY A 159 -9.50 -26.68 17.88
C GLY A 159 -9.30 -27.44 16.56
N GLU A 160 -9.45 -26.79 15.40
CA GLU A 160 -9.01 -27.31 14.11
C GLU A 160 -7.51 -27.02 13.90
N LEU A 161 -6.80 -27.93 13.22
CA LEU A 161 -5.40 -27.73 12.83
C LEU A 161 -5.30 -26.49 11.93
N GLY A 162 -4.46 -25.52 12.27
CA GLY A 162 -4.34 -24.26 11.52
C GLY A 162 -3.97 -24.44 10.04
N SER A 163 -3.36 -25.58 9.67
CA SER A 163 -3.11 -25.96 8.28
C SER A 163 -4.39 -26.23 7.47
N ILE A 164 -5.46 -26.70 8.11
CA ILE A 164 -6.79 -26.88 7.49
C ILE A 164 -7.42 -25.50 7.27
N SER A 165 -7.36 -24.64 8.29
CA SER A 165 -7.86 -23.26 8.23
C SER A 165 -7.20 -22.45 7.11
N ALA A 166 -5.89 -22.64 6.89
CA ALA A 166 -5.15 -21.89 5.89
C ALA A 166 -5.25 -22.43 4.45
N LYS A 167 -5.78 -23.64 4.25
CA LYS A 167 -5.89 -24.25 2.92
C LYS A 167 -6.75 -23.38 2.01
N GLY A 168 -6.27 -23.11 0.79
CA GLY A 168 -6.93 -22.26 -0.21
C GLY A 168 -6.37 -20.82 -0.29
N LEU A 169 -5.59 -20.38 0.71
CA LEU A 169 -5.00 -19.03 0.71
C LEU A 169 -3.83 -18.87 -0.28
N SER A 170 -3.24 -19.96 -0.74
CA SER A 170 -2.18 -19.93 -1.75
C SER A 170 -2.60 -19.16 -3.00
N GLY A 171 -1.71 -18.32 -3.52
CA GLY A 171 -1.95 -17.41 -4.63
C GLY A 171 -2.62 -16.08 -4.25
N SER A 172 -3.01 -15.88 -2.99
CA SER A 172 -3.52 -14.57 -2.52
C SER A 172 -2.47 -13.48 -2.70
N GLY A 173 -2.85 -12.34 -3.28
CA GLY A 173 -1.98 -11.18 -3.37
C GLY A 173 -1.64 -10.62 -1.99
N VAL A 174 -0.37 -10.28 -1.77
CA VAL A 174 0.16 -9.68 -0.55
C VAL A 174 0.50 -8.23 -0.83
N TYR A 175 0.01 -7.32 0.01
CA TYR A 175 0.07 -5.89 -0.25
C TYR A 175 0.60 -5.07 0.91
N ILE A 176 1.30 -3.99 0.58
CA ILE A 176 1.56 -2.86 1.45
C ILE A 176 0.56 -1.75 1.11
N ILE A 177 -0.05 -1.12 2.11
CA ILE A 177 -0.87 0.09 1.92
C ILE A 177 -0.09 1.29 2.45
N ARG A 178 0.32 2.21 1.56
CA ARG A 178 1.07 3.42 1.92
C ARG A 178 0.53 4.62 1.15
N ALA A 179 0.37 5.77 1.80
CA ALA A 179 -0.14 7.01 1.20
C ALA A 179 -1.43 6.80 0.38
N ASN A 180 -2.37 5.99 0.90
CA ASN A 180 -3.62 5.63 0.22
C ASN A 180 -3.44 4.94 -1.15
N ARG A 181 -2.28 4.30 -1.38
CA ARG A 181 -1.95 3.46 -2.54
C ARG A 181 -1.75 2.01 -2.09
N LEU A 182 -2.08 1.08 -2.97
CA LEU A 182 -1.97 -0.37 -2.73
C LEU A 182 -0.80 -0.91 -3.56
N TYR A 183 0.23 -1.44 -2.89
CA TYR A 183 1.41 -2.02 -3.54
C TYR A 183 1.39 -3.53 -3.38
N LEU A 184 1.17 -4.27 -4.46
CA LEU A 184 1.36 -5.72 -4.51
C LEU A 184 2.86 -6.01 -4.42
N ILE A 185 3.27 -6.79 -3.42
CA ILE A 185 4.68 -7.15 -3.19
C ILE A 185 4.99 -8.63 -3.46
N GLY A 186 3.93 -9.44 -3.58
CA GLY A 186 4.04 -10.87 -3.81
C GLY A 186 2.71 -11.58 -3.73
N HIS A 187 2.76 -12.90 -3.65
CA HIS A 187 1.62 -13.76 -3.35
C HIS A 187 1.95 -14.78 -2.25
N VAL A 188 0.91 -15.23 -1.56
CA VAL A 188 0.99 -16.31 -0.57
C VAL A 188 1.36 -17.62 -1.27
N LYS A 189 2.39 -18.30 -0.77
CA LYS A 189 2.84 -19.60 -1.28
C LYS A 189 2.29 -20.74 -0.44
N SER A 190 2.60 -20.73 0.86
CA SER A 190 2.24 -21.81 1.77
C SER A 190 2.33 -21.36 3.21
N VAL A 191 1.53 -21.95 4.10
CA VAL A 191 1.71 -21.79 5.55
C VAL A 191 2.80 -22.74 6.05
N LEU A 192 3.64 -22.29 6.98
CA LEU A 192 4.77 -23.05 7.50
C LEU A 192 4.35 -23.90 8.71
N GLY A 193 4.75 -25.18 8.68
CA GLY A 193 4.51 -26.16 9.74
C GLY A 193 3.16 -26.88 9.61
N GLU A 194 3.12 -28.18 9.95
CA GLU A 194 1.91 -29.02 9.83
C GLU A 194 0.73 -28.53 10.68
N ALA A 195 1.01 -27.77 11.74
CA ALA A 195 0.01 -27.22 12.65
C ALA A 195 -0.18 -25.69 12.53
N ALA A 196 0.61 -25.00 11.69
CA ALA A 196 0.61 -23.54 11.59
C ALA A 196 0.79 -22.79 12.95
N LEU A 197 1.46 -23.42 13.92
CA LEU A 197 1.57 -22.96 15.33
C LEU A 197 2.14 -21.55 15.52
N ASN A 198 2.91 -21.05 14.55
CA ASN A 198 3.53 -19.73 14.61
C ASN A 198 2.82 -18.69 13.72
N ASP A 199 1.73 -19.08 13.04
CA ASP A 199 1.04 -18.25 12.05
C ASP A 199 1.97 -17.70 10.94
N ASP A 200 3.10 -18.38 10.72
CA ASP A 200 4.11 -18.01 9.74
C ASP A 200 3.70 -18.48 8.34
N ILE A 201 3.73 -17.56 7.39
CA ILE A 201 3.34 -17.78 6.01
C ILE A 201 4.50 -17.44 5.10
N LYS A 202 4.78 -18.34 4.17
CA LYS A 202 5.77 -18.17 3.12
C LYS A 202 5.12 -17.49 1.91
N CYS A 203 5.79 -16.48 1.37
CA CYS A 203 5.34 -15.71 0.23
C CYS A 203 6.43 -15.64 -0.85
N CYS A 204 6.01 -15.52 -2.11
CA CYS A 204 6.90 -15.34 -3.25
C CYS A 204 6.94 -13.86 -3.66
N ARG A 205 8.12 -13.37 -4.05
CA ARG A 205 8.31 -11.96 -4.48
C ARG A 205 7.91 -11.78 -5.94
N LEU A 206 7.39 -10.59 -6.28
CA LEU A 206 7.05 -10.24 -7.67
C LEU A 206 8.25 -10.06 -8.60
N ARG A 207 9.47 -9.92 -8.07
CA ARG A 207 10.69 -9.74 -8.89
C ARG A 207 10.86 -10.81 -9.99
N ASN A 208 10.30 -12.00 -9.80
CA ASN A 208 10.36 -13.06 -10.80
C ASN A 208 9.49 -12.77 -12.04
N LEU A 209 8.57 -11.80 -11.98
CA LEU A 209 7.65 -11.39 -13.06
C LEU A 209 8.17 -10.23 -13.92
N ASP A 210 9.41 -9.78 -13.67
CA ASP A 210 10.05 -8.63 -14.35
C ASP A 210 9.97 -8.67 -15.89
N LYS A 211 9.94 -9.86 -16.47
CA LYS A 211 9.94 -10.06 -17.92
C LYS A 211 8.55 -9.97 -18.56
N LEU A 212 7.48 -10.08 -17.77
CA LEU A 212 6.11 -10.25 -18.26
C LEU A 212 5.21 -9.07 -17.95
N ILE A 213 5.38 -8.50 -16.75
CA ILE A 213 4.60 -7.35 -16.31
C ILE A 213 5.51 -6.15 -16.46
N ASN A 214 5.17 -5.26 -17.41
CA ASN A 214 5.96 -4.06 -17.66
C ASN A 214 6.12 -3.30 -16.34
N SER A 215 7.35 -2.90 -16.07
CA SER A 215 7.73 -2.24 -14.85
C SER A 215 7.20 -0.82 -14.74
N HIS A 216 6.04 -0.44 -15.32
CA HIS A 216 5.53 0.94 -15.31
C HIS A 216 4.99 1.39 -13.92
N TRP A 217 5.93 1.40 -12.96
CA TRP A 217 6.34 2.35 -11.93
C TRP A 217 5.32 3.10 -11.07
N VAL A 218 5.36 2.79 -9.76
CA VAL A 218 5.37 3.79 -8.67
C VAL A 218 6.42 3.38 -7.61
N ASP A 219 7.17 4.39 -7.16
CA ASP A 219 8.25 4.44 -6.16
C ASP A 219 8.31 3.32 -5.13
N LEU A 220 9.20 2.37 -5.38
CA LEU A 220 9.98 1.65 -4.38
C LEU A 220 11.36 1.39 -4.98
N ASP A 221 11.95 2.40 -5.64
CA ASP A 221 13.00 2.16 -6.63
C ASP A 221 14.43 2.48 -6.17
N ASP A 222 14.64 2.74 -4.88
CA ASP A 222 16.00 2.90 -4.36
C ASP A 222 16.29 1.94 -3.18
N PRO A 223 17.29 1.04 -3.27
CA PRO A 223 17.82 0.32 -2.12
C PRO A 223 18.39 1.25 -1.03
N SER A 224 18.66 2.51 -1.37
CA SER A 224 19.02 3.58 -0.44
C SER A 224 17.81 4.17 0.30
N GLU A 225 16.59 4.07 -0.27
CA GLU A 225 15.33 4.28 0.47
C GLU A 225 15.08 3.12 1.44
N LEU A 226 15.41 1.87 1.10
CA LEU A 226 15.30 0.73 2.04
C LEU A 226 16.23 0.82 3.26
N LYS A 227 17.47 1.28 3.08
CA LYS A 227 18.43 1.51 4.17
C LYS A 227 18.10 2.73 5.03
N LEU A 228 17.29 3.64 4.50
CA LEU A 228 16.67 4.76 5.19
C LEU A 228 15.67 4.25 6.26
N TRP A 229 15.02 3.12 6.01
CA TRP A 229 14.08 2.48 6.93
C TRP A 229 14.76 1.58 7.99
N GLU A 230 15.92 0.98 7.70
CA GLU A 230 16.76 0.32 8.74
C GLU A 230 17.24 1.31 9.82
N ARG A 231 17.46 2.58 9.44
CA ARG A 231 17.87 3.65 10.37
C ARG A 231 16.71 4.26 11.15
N ALA A 232 15.48 4.17 10.65
CA ALA A 232 14.28 4.70 11.30
C ALA A 232 13.85 3.92 12.56
N ASN A 233 14.38 2.70 12.77
CA ASN A 233 14.20 1.96 14.02
C ASN A 233 15.13 2.46 15.15
N GLU A 234 16.18 3.24 14.86
CA GLU A 234 17.15 3.64 15.89
C GLU A 234 17.58 5.13 15.90
N ASP A 235 17.49 5.92 14.83
CA ASP A 235 17.96 7.33 14.87
C ASP A 235 17.20 8.31 13.95
N LYS A 236 17.18 9.58 14.36
CA LYS A 236 16.52 10.73 13.70
C LYS A 236 16.90 10.86 12.20
N LEU A 237 15.92 11.29 11.38
CA LEU A 237 16.11 11.68 9.97
C LEU A 237 17.28 12.66 9.78
N THR A 238 18.12 12.41 8.78
CA THR A 238 19.36 13.16 8.48
C THR A 238 19.21 14.07 7.27
N ASP A 239 20.13 15.03 7.09
CA ASP A 239 20.14 15.94 5.93
C ASP A 239 20.25 15.21 4.58
N GLU A 240 20.88 14.03 4.56
CA GLU A 240 21.03 13.18 3.37
C GLU A 240 19.68 12.63 2.87
N ASP A 241 18.74 12.43 3.80
CA ASP A 241 17.41 11.89 3.52
C ASP A 241 16.53 12.92 2.82
N VAL A 242 16.72 14.20 3.17
CA VAL A 242 16.09 15.32 2.47
C VAL A 242 16.58 15.40 1.05
N GLU A 243 17.90 15.35 0.85
CA GLU A 243 18.49 15.48 -0.50
C GLU A 243 17.99 14.39 -1.45
N LYS A 244 17.75 13.18 -0.94
CA LYS A 244 17.13 12.08 -1.70
C LYS A 244 15.66 12.33 -1.98
N TRP A 245 14.88 12.75 -0.97
CA TRP A 245 13.47 13.09 -1.19
C TRP A 245 13.30 14.21 -2.22
N VAL A 246 14.17 15.23 -2.19
CA VAL A 246 14.21 16.32 -3.17
C VAL A 246 14.46 15.80 -4.58
N ALA A 247 15.37 14.84 -4.75
CA ALA A 247 15.66 14.28 -6.08
C ALA A 247 14.43 13.55 -6.68
N CYS A 248 13.61 12.89 -5.85
CA CYS A 248 12.41 12.17 -6.29
C CYS A 248 11.15 13.05 -6.35
N ASN A 249 11.10 14.12 -5.55
CA ASN A 249 9.95 15.02 -5.41
C ASN A 249 10.32 16.45 -5.78
N ASP A 250 11.11 16.60 -6.85
CA ASP A 250 11.69 17.87 -7.27
C ASP A 250 10.61 18.95 -7.42
N LEU A 251 9.42 18.62 -7.93
CA LEU A 251 8.30 19.57 -8.01
C LEU A 251 7.83 20.09 -6.64
N TYR A 252 7.63 19.20 -5.66
CA TYR A 252 7.15 19.58 -4.32
C TYR A 252 8.21 20.33 -3.54
N PHE A 253 9.47 19.91 -3.65
CA PHE A 253 10.58 20.62 -3.05
C PHE A 253 10.80 21.99 -3.71
N ASN A 254 10.75 22.07 -5.03
CA ASN A 254 10.89 23.36 -5.74
C ASN A 254 9.74 24.29 -5.41
N ASN A 255 8.53 23.78 -5.18
CA ASN A 255 7.39 24.57 -4.72
C ASN A 255 7.64 25.18 -3.33
N ILE A 256 8.12 24.37 -2.37
CA ILE A 256 8.41 24.89 -1.03
C ILE A 256 9.64 25.81 -1.04
N LEU A 257 10.67 25.51 -1.84
CA LEU A 257 11.85 26.35 -2.02
C LEU A 257 11.49 27.71 -2.62
N ARG A 258 10.68 27.72 -3.68
CA ARG A 258 10.16 28.95 -4.28
C ARG A 258 9.43 29.81 -3.24
N LYS A 259 8.57 29.20 -2.41
CA LYS A 259 7.82 29.92 -1.37
C LYS A 259 8.73 30.37 -0.22
N CYS A 260 9.74 29.58 0.13
CA CYS A 260 10.74 29.99 1.11
C CYS A 260 11.65 31.11 0.60
N ASN A 261 11.87 31.23 -0.71
CA ASN A 261 12.61 32.36 -1.31
C ASN A 261 11.84 33.68 -1.21
N VAL A 262 10.50 33.65 -1.16
CA VAL A 262 9.67 34.84 -0.84
C VAL A 262 9.83 35.23 0.63
N LEU A 263 9.99 34.24 1.51
CA LEU A 263 10.09 34.44 2.96
C LEU A 263 11.51 34.81 3.43
N TYR A 264 12.55 34.31 2.77
CA TYR A 264 13.92 34.40 3.26
C TYR A 264 14.91 34.64 2.11
N PRO A 265 16.06 35.27 2.40
CA PRO A 265 17.18 35.30 1.46
C PRO A 265 17.62 33.88 1.05
N GLU A 266 18.07 33.71 -0.19
CA GLU A 266 18.30 32.43 -0.88
C GLU A 266 19.02 31.36 -0.02
N GLU A 267 20.11 31.71 0.66
CA GLU A 267 20.86 30.79 1.51
C GLU A 267 20.04 30.28 2.72
N LYS A 268 19.24 31.17 3.32
CA LYS A 268 18.35 30.83 4.44
C LYS A 268 17.08 30.13 3.97
N ALA A 269 16.58 30.48 2.79
CA ALA A 269 15.42 29.84 2.19
C ALA A 269 15.68 28.34 1.98
N ARG A 270 16.82 27.99 1.38
CA ARG A 270 17.18 26.58 1.15
C ARG A 270 17.26 25.77 2.44
N ARG A 271 17.87 26.32 3.49
CA ARG A 271 17.93 25.67 4.82
C ARG A 271 16.54 25.48 5.41
N VAL A 272 15.70 26.52 5.41
CA VAL A 272 14.35 26.45 5.98
C VAL A 272 13.43 25.51 5.19
N SER A 273 13.56 25.45 3.87
CA SER A 273 12.84 24.47 3.04
C SER A 273 13.22 23.04 3.39
N ARG A 274 14.51 22.78 3.64
CA ARG A 274 14.99 21.47 4.10
C ARG A 274 14.43 21.11 5.48
N GLU A 275 14.55 22.01 6.45
CA GLU A 275 14.04 21.80 7.81
C GLU A 275 12.53 21.54 7.84
N ARG A 276 11.75 22.28 7.03
CA ARG A 276 10.31 22.05 6.91
C ARG A 276 9.99 20.71 6.26
N THR A 277 10.76 20.31 5.26
CA THR A 277 10.60 19.02 4.60
C THR A 277 10.89 17.87 5.57
N LEU A 278 11.94 17.97 6.40
CA LEU A 278 12.24 17.01 7.46
C LEU A 278 11.09 16.87 8.45
N ALA A 279 10.64 17.99 9.00
CA ALA A 279 9.55 18.00 9.98
C ALA A 279 8.23 17.47 9.39
N PHE A 280 8.00 17.71 8.09
CA PHE A 280 6.85 17.16 7.37
C PHE A 280 6.94 15.63 7.27
N LEU A 281 8.07 15.09 6.81
CA LEU A 281 8.27 13.64 6.65
C LEU A 281 8.22 12.90 7.99
N GLU A 282 8.85 13.44 9.03
CA GLU A 282 8.81 12.87 10.38
C GLU A 282 7.37 12.78 10.90
N ARG A 283 6.54 13.78 10.60
CA ARG A 283 5.15 13.81 11.07
C ARG A 283 4.20 12.96 10.23
N GLU A 284 4.39 12.88 8.91
CA GLU A 284 3.68 11.90 8.06
C GLU A 284 3.91 10.47 8.59
N TYR A 285 5.14 10.15 8.98
CA TYR A 285 5.48 8.86 9.60
C TYR A 285 4.69 8.62 10.90
N GLN A 286 4.77 9.54 11.86
CA GLN A 286 4.05 9.43 13.14
C GLN A 286 2.53 9.33 12.95
N ASN A 287 1.97 10.03 11.96
CA ASN A 287 0.55 9.99 11.64
C ASN A 287 0.14 8.61 11.09
N ASN A 288 1.00 7.98 10.28
CA ASN A 288 0.76 6.64 9.72
C ASN A 288 0.76 5.54 10.81
N GLU A 289 1.52 5.71 11.90
CA GLU A 289 1.46 4.79 13.05
C GLU A 289 0.15 4.89 13.84
N ILE A 290 -0.48 6.08 13.84
CA ILE A 290 -1.74 6.34 14.55
C ILE A 290 -2.97 5.86 13.75
N THR A 291 -2.89 5.82 12.42
CA THR A 291 -3.99 5.38 11.54
C THR A 291 -4.51 3.97 11.79
N SER A 292 -3.72 3.09 12.42
CA SER A 292 -4.19 1.74 12.74
C SER A 292 -5.04 1.65 14.02
N LYS A 293 -5.29 2.77 14.72
CA LYS A 293 -5.91 2.75 16.07
C LYS A 293 -7.02 3.78 16.31
N SER A 294 -7.33 4.70 15.40
CA SER A 294 -8.32 5.76 15.66
C SER A 294 -8.91 6.45 14.42
N ASP A 295 -10.20 6.80 14.49
CA ASP A 295 -10.89 7.68 13.53
C ASP A 295 -10.36 9.13 13.52
N LEU A 296 -9.49 9.49 14.47
CA LEU A 296 -8.93 10.83 14.63
C LEU A 296 -8.24 11.34 13.37
N ILE A 297 -7.48 10.49 12.64
CA ILE A 297 -6.81 10.90 11.39
C ILE A 297 -7.85 11.20 10.29
N THR A 298 -8.90 10.39 10.19
CA THR A 298 -9.98 10.59 9.21
C THR A 298 -10.69 11.91 9.48
N GLN A 299 -11.02 12.18 10.75
CA GLN A 299 -11.63 13.43 11.17
C GLN A 299 -10.69 14.62 10.96
N TYR A 300 -9.40 14.47 11.27
CA TYR A 300 -8.38 15.48 11.04
C TYR A 300 -8.25 15.85 9.55
N ASN A 301 -8.21 14.86 8.67
CA ASN A 301 -8.16 15.10 7.23
C ASN A 301 -9.42 15.81 6.72
N ALA A 302 -10.61 15.36 7.14
CA ALA A 302 -11.87 16.00 6.79
C ALA A 302 -11.93 17.47 7.27
N THR A 303 -11.56 17.73 8.53
CA THR A 303 -11.47 19.08 9.10
C THR A 303 -10.46 19.93 8.35
N SER A 304 -9.31 19.38 7.97
CA SER A 304 -8.29 20.10 7.20
C SER A 304 -8.76 20.51 5.81
N GLU A 305 -9.51 19.65 5.11
CA GLU A 305 -10.06 19.96 3.78
C GLU A 305 -11.12 21.06 3.83
N VAL A 306 -11.95 21.07 4.88
CA VAL A 306 -12.95 22.13 5.09
C VAL A 306 -12.26 23.47 5.37
N PHE A 307 -11.27 23.47 6.25
CA PHE A 307 -10.51 24.67 6.58
C PHE A 307 -9.77 25.23 5.35
N GLU A 308 -9.06 24.36 4.62
CA GLU A 308 -8.33 24.73 3.40
C GLU A 308 -9.24 25.46 2.41
N LYS A 309 -10.43 24.91 2.13
CA LYS A 309 -11.40 25.53 1.22
C LYS A 309 -11.88 26.89 1.71
N SER A 310 -12.06 27.05 3.02
CA SER A 310 -12.60 28.30 3.60
C SER A 310 -11.61 29.46 3.59
N VAL A 311 -10.30 29.19 3.64
CA VAL A 311 -9.27 30.24 3.76
C VAL A 311 -8.37 30.36 2.52
N LYS A 312 -8.56 29.51 1.50
CA LYS A 312 -7.72 29.46 0.29
C LYS A 312 -7.50 30.82 -0.37
N GLU A 313 -8.57 31.58 -0.56
CA GLU A 313 -8.55 32.88 -1.24
C GLU A 313 -7.83 33.96 -0.42
N ASP A 314 -7.95 33.90 0.91
CA ASP A 314 -7.36 34.89 1.81
C ASP A 314 -5.84 34.76 1.95
N TYR A 315 -5.33 33.53 1.83
CA TYR A 315 -3.91 33.22 2.05
C TYR A 315 -3.12 32.92 0.76
N SER A 316 -3.79 32.78 -0.39
CA SER A 316 -3.12 32.59 -1.70
C SER A 316 -3.08 33.89 -2.48
N ARG A 317 -2.16 34.79 -2.11
CA ARG A 317 -2.12 36.16 -2.65
C ARG A 317 -0.70 36.66 -2.88
N ASN A 318 -0.61 37.75 -3.63
CA ASN A 318 0.63 38.52 -3.74
C ASN A 318 0.90 39.22 -2.40
N VAL A 319 2.16 39.22 -1.98
CA VAL A 319 2.63 39.86 -0.75
C VAL A 319 3.50 41.06 -1.09
N ALA A 320 3.49 42.09 -0.24
CA ALA A 320 4.28 43.30 -0.47
C ALA A 320 5.76 43.10 -0.14
N ASP A 321 6.06 42.25 0.85
CA ASP A 321 7.43 41.92 1.26
C ASP A 321 7.52 40.60 2.05
N SER A 322 8.77 40.18 2.32
CA SER A 322 9.07 38.96 3.06
C SER A 322 8.57 38.93 4.52
N ASN A 323 8.28 40.08 5.14
CA ASN A 323 7.74 40.13 6.50
C ASN A 323 6.24 39.88 6.46
N GLU A 324 5.51 40.47 5.52
CA GLU A 324 4.09 40.16 5.30
C GLU A 324 3.90 38.66 5.04
N ALA A 325 4.75 38.06 4.21
CA ALA A 325 4.72 36.62 3.94
C ALA A 325 4.93 35.76 5.19
N LYS A 326 5.84 36.16 6.10
CA LYS A 326 6.08 35.45 7.37
C LYS A 326 4.89 35.58 8.31
N ASP A 327 4.34 36.78 8.42
CA ASP A 327 3.18 37.05 9.29
C ASP A 327 1.96 36.25 8.82
N LEU A 328 1.73 36.17 7.50
CA LEU A 328 0.70 35.32 6.91
C LEU A 328 0.92 33.84 7.21
N LEU A 329 2.15 33.34 7.08
CA LEU A 329 2.47 31.94 7.38
C LEU A 329 2.24 31.61 8.86
N ILE A 330 2.71 32.46 9.78
CA ILE A 330 2.50 32.30 11.22
C ILE A 330 1.01 32.33 11.55
N LYS A 331 0.27 33.26 10.95
CA LYS A 331 -1.17 33.41 11.13
C LYS A 331 -1.93 32.17 10.65
N LEU A 332 -1.60 31.65 9.46
CA LEU A 332 -2.20 30.43 8.91
C LEU A 332 -1.95 29.21 9.81
N GLU A 333 -0.71 29.03 10.28
CA GLU A 333 -0.36 27.95 11.22
C GLU A 333 -1.11 28.08 12.54
N SER A 334 -1.24 29.29 13.07
CA SER A 334 -1.95 29.56 14.33
C SER A 334 -3.46 29.34 14.20
N GLU A 335 -4.09 29.84 13.13
CA GLU A 335 -5.53 29.69 12.90
C GLU A 335 -5.91 28.22 12.71
N PHE A 336 -5.12 27.47 11.92
CA PHE A 336 -5.38 26.05 11.75
C PHE A 336 -5.12 25.26 13.05
N SER A 337 -4.08 25.61 13.82
CA SER A 337 -3.82 24.99 15.14
C SER A 337 -4.98 25.18 16.11
N GLU A 338 -5.61 26.36 16.14
CA GLU A 338 -6.78 26.60 16.99
C GLU A 338 -8.02 25.85 16.45
N HIS A 339 -8.16 25.78 15.11
CA HIS A 339 -9.27 25.07 14.47
C HIS A 339 -9.31 23.56 14.78
N ILE A 340 -8.15 22.92 14.98
CA ILE A 340 -8.04 21.49 15.30
C ILE A 340 -7.91 21.19 16.79
N LYS A 341 -7.91 22.20 17.66
CA LYS A 341 -7.61 22.06 19.09
C LYS A 341 -8.59 21.14 19.82
N ASP A 342 -9.87 21.31 19.55
CA ASP A 342 -10.94 20.51 20.17
C ASP A 342 -10.95 19.07 19.62
N LEU A 343 -10.51 18.88 18.37
CA LEU A 343 -10.42 17.56 17.75
C LEU A 343 -9.33 16.70 18.41
N ILE A 344 -8.19 17.31 18.73
CA ILE A 344 -7.02 16.59 19.23
C ILE A 344 -7.05 16.48 20.76
N GLY A 345 -7.64 17.46 21.45
CA GLY A 345 -7.73 17.45 22.90
C GLY A 345 -6.39 17.59 23.62
N ASP A 346 -5.33 18.00 22.92
CA ASP A 346 -4.01 18.25 23.52
C ASP A 346 -4.01 19.55 24.32
N LYS A 347 -3.96 19.41 25.64
CA LYS A 347 -3.92 20.53 26.60
C LYS A 347 -2.59 21.30 26.57
N THR A 348 -1.52 20.71 26.06
CA THR A 348 -0.20 21.36 25.96
C THR A 348 -0.06 22.22 24.71
N ASN A 349 -0.96 22.05 23.74
CA ASN A 349 -0.98 22.69 22.43
C ASN A 349 0.22 22.36 21.52
N ILE A 350 1.13 21.49 21.96
CA ILE A 350 2.33 21.11 21.21
C ILE A 350 1.96 20.24 20.00
N MET A 351 1.07 19.27 20.20
CA MET A 351 0.61 18.35 19.17
C MET A 351 -0.25 19.06 18.12
N ASN A 352 -1.09 20.00 18.55
CA ASN A 352 -1.90 20.85 17.66
C ASN A 352 -1.00 21.67 16.73
N LEU A 353 0.01 22.35 17.29
CA LEU A 353 0.91 23.18 16.51
C LEU A 353 1.74 22.36 15.52
N ASN A 354 2.21 21.18 15.93
CA ASN A 354 2.98 20.29 15.08
C ASN A 354 2.14 19.75 13.90
N LEU A 355 0.89 19.38 14.14
CA LEU A 355 -0.03 18.95 13.09
C LEU A 355 -0.42 20.10 12.16
N ALA A 356 -0.63 21.29 12.72
CA ALA A 356 -0.92 22.46 11.92
C ALA A 356 0.23 22.80 10.97
N ARG A 357 1.47 22.85 11.49
CA ARG A 357 2.68 23.06 10.68
C ARG A 357 2.87 22.02 9.60
N HIS A 358 2.61 20.76 9.94
CA HIS A 358 2.67 19.66 8.99
C HIS A 358 1.69 19.86 7.83
N LYS A 359 0.41 20.15 8.10
CA LYS A 359 -0.60 20.34 7.05
C LYS A 359 -0.36 21.60 6.23
N VAL A 360 0.01 22.70 6.88
CA VAL A 360 0.36 23.95 6.17
C VAL A 360 1.55 23.72 5.26
N THR A 361 2.55 22.94 5.69
CA THR A 361 3.69 22.57 4.86
C THR A 361 3.26 21.75 3.64
N TRP A 362 2.34 20.78 3.80
CA TRP A 362 1.74 20.07 2.67
C TRP A 362 1.03 21.02 1.69
N TRP A 363 0.25 21.98 2.19
CA TRP A 363 -0.46 22.93 1.34
C TRP A 363 0.47 23.87 0.57
N LEU A 364 1.64 24.18 1.13
CA LEU A 364 2.68 24.90 0.41
C LEU A 364 3.31 24.01 -0.65
N MET A 365 3.63 22.75 -0.33
CA MET A 365 4.22 21.80 -1.28
C MET A 365 3.32 21.54 -2.49
N ASN A 366 2.02 21.30 -2.28
CA ASN A 366 1.06 20.98 -3.34
C ASN A 366 0.47 22.23 -4.03
N CYS A 367 0.91 23.43 -3.66
CA CYS A 367 0.39 24.73 -4.13
C CYS A 367 -1.10 24.99 -3.84
N SER A 368 -1.67 24.35 -2.83
CA SER A 368 -2.98 24.74 -2.28
C SER A 368 -2.97 26.15 -1.70
N PHE A 369 -1.86 26.56 -1.07
CA PHE A 369 -1.58 27.95 -0.70
C PHE A 369 -0.36 28.46 -1.46
N ASP A 370 -0.39 29.72 -1.90
CA ASP A 370 0.71 30.33 -2.64
C ASP A 370 0.98 31.79 -2.26
N PHE A 371 2.21 32.06 -1.83
CA PHE A 371 2.73 33.41 -1.67
C PHE A 371 3.50 33.77 -2.94
N LYS A 372 3.20 34.93 -3.51
CA LYS A 372 3.84 35.44 -4.73
C LYS A 372 4.37 36.85 -4.47
N ASP A 373 5.56 37.17 -4.96
CA ASP A 373 6.04 38.55 -5.09
C ASP A 373 5.50 39.19 -6.37
#